data_AF-A0A529Y644-F1
#
_entry.id   AF-A0A529Y644-F1
#
_cell.length_a   1.000
_cell.length_b   1.000
_cell.length_c   1.000
_cell.angle_alpha   90.00
_cell.angle_beta   90.00
_cell.angle_gamma   90.00
#
_symmetry.space_group_name_H-M   'P 1'
#
loop_
_entity.id
_entity.type
_entity.pdbx_description
1 polymer ?
#
loop_
_entity_poly.entity_id
_entity_poly.type
_entity_poly.pdbx_seq_one_letter_code
_entity_poly.pdbx_strand_id
1 'polypeptide(L)'
;MPRIIKHPEIRREELLDHAQALFLTHGYDKASLNDVIAAAGVSKGAFYHYFASKEALLEALAERFARQALAGVQKILDDPDLDPLGRLNALLAQSRQAKVETAAEAWALFETMFRPENLVLFHRINLAASKSFSPILVEIIRQGVDDGTFRTFDPEGVADIVMQFGLATHDVIAKAFAGGSDADMDIAIEALERRVRLYEIALDRILGLSDGSIRIGEPGYVRAVM
;
A
#
# COMPACT_ATOMS: atom_id res chain seq x y z
N MET A 1 -22.57 28.82 20.92
CA MET A 1 -22.19 27.46 21.36
C MET A 1 -20.68 27.42 21.59
N PRO A 2 -20.18 26.79 22.67
CA PRO A 2 -18.75 26.69 22.90
C PRO A 2 -18.10 25.84 21.80
N ARG A 3 -16.99 26.31 21.24
CA ARG A 3 -16.24 25.59 20.20
C ARG A 3 -15.56 24.39 20.85
N ILE A 4 -16.15 23.19 20.72
CA ILE A 4 -15.53 21.94 21.20
C ILE A 4 -14.20 21.77 20.44
N ILE A 5 -13.09 21.92 21.17
CA ILE A 5 -11.75 21.66 20.65
C ILE A 5 -11.58 20.14 20.64
N LYS A 6 -11.86 19.52 19.49
CA LYS A 6 -11.53 18.11 19.27
C LYS A 6 -10.01 17.93 19.33
N HIS A 7 -9.55 16.78 19.82
CA HIS A 7 -8.13 16.44 19.78
C HIS A 7 -7.59 16.55 18.34
N PRO A 8 -6.35 17.02 18.13
CA PRO A 8 -5.78 17.21 16.80
C PRO A 8 -5.89 15.96 15.91
N GLU A 9 -5.67 14.77 16.47
CA GLU A 9 -5.78 13.50 15.75
C GLU A 9 -7.19 13.20 15.25
N ILE A 10 -8.22 13.46 16.08
CA ILE A 10 -9.63 13.26 15.68
C ILE A 10 -9.96 14.18 14.50
N ARG A 11 -9.48 15.43 14.54
CA ARG A 11 -9.70 16.38 13.45
C ARG A 11 -8.98 15.96 12.17
N ARG A 12 -7.75 15.46 12.29
CA ARG A 12 -6.96 14.97 11.16
C ARG A 12 -7.67 13.81 10.46
N GLU A 13 -8.22 12.86 11.21
CA GLU A 13 -8.95 11.72 10.65
C GLU A 13 -10.27 12.16 9.98
N GLU A 14 -11.03 13.09 10.57
CA GLU A 14 -12.23 13.66 9.94
C GLU A 14 -11.91 14.31 8.58
N LEU A 15 -10.80 15.05 8.49
CA LEU A 15 -10.36 15.64 7.22
C LEU A 15 -10.01 14.58 6.17
N LEU A 16 -9.40 13.47 6.59
CA LEU A 16 -9.10 12.34 5.71
C LEU A 16 -10.38 11.64 5.24
N ASP A 17 -11.40 11.50 6.09
CA ASP A 17 -12.70 10.93 5.68
C ASP A 17 -13.37 11.75 4.58
N HIS A 18 -13.43 13.07 4.74
CA HIS A 18 -13.96 13.96 3.71
C HIS A 18 -13.13 13.92 2.43
N ALA A 19 -11.80 13.87 2.55
CA ALA A 19 -10.89 13.76 1.40
C ALA A 19 -11.09 12.46 0.63
N GLN A 20 -11.14 11.33 1.33
CA GLN A 20 -11.39 10.02 0.72
C GLN A 20 -12.72 10.00 -0.01
N ALA A 21 -13.81 10.45 0.64
CA ALA A 21 -15.13 10.48 0.02
C ALA A 21 -15.13 11.34 -1.26
N LEU A 22 -14.48 12.50 -1.24
CA LEU A 22 -14.39 13.37 -2.41
C LEU A 22 -13.52 12.77 -3.54
N PHE A 23 -12.38 12.18 -3.21
CA PHE A 23 -11.49 11.56 -4.20
C PHE A 23 -12.14 10.34 -4.86
N LEU A 24 -12.90 9.52 -4.11
CA LEU A 24 -13.63 8.39 -4.65
C LEU A 24 -14.80 8.82 -5.54
N THR A 25 -15.50 9.90 -5.18
CA THR A 25 -16.70 10.34 -5.92
C THR A 25 -16.40 11.23 -7.12
N HIS A 26 -15.40 12.11 -7.04
CA HIS A 26 -15.10 13.10 -8.07
C HIS A 26 -13.81 12.78 -8.84
N GLY A 27 -13.03 11.80 -8.38
CA GLY A 27 -11.67 11.53 -8.84
C GLY A 27 -10.65 12.48 -8.20
N TYR A 28 -9.39 12.05 -8.17
CA TYR A 28 -8.31 12.86 -7.59
C TYR A 28 -8.23 14.21 -8.28
N ASP A 29 -8.06 14.27 -9.61
CA ASP A 29 -7.76 15.52 -10.32
C ASP A 29 -8.81 16.62 -10.13
N LYS A 30 -10.11 16.26 -10.13
CA LYS A 30 -11.21 17.23 -10.07
C LYS A 30 -11.47 17.76 -8.65
N ALA A 31 -11.19 16.97 -7.61
CA ALA A 31 -11.38 17.40 -6.24
C ALA A 31 -10.34 18.46 -5.83
N SER A 32 -10.75 19.52 -5.15
CA SER A 32 -9.86 20.56 -4.64
C SER A 32 -9.75 20.52 -3.11
N LEU A 33 -8.69 21.13 -2.57
CA LEU A 33 -8.57 21.33 -1.11
C LEU A 33 -9.73 22.17 -0.56
N ASN A 34 -10.26 23.11 -1.34
CA ASN A 34 -11.39 23.92 -0.92
C ASN A 34 -12.67 23.08 -0.77
N ASP A 35 -12.86 22.06 -1.60
CA ASP A 35 -13.99 21.13 -1.49
C ASP A 35 -13.90 20.34 -0.18
N VAL A 36 -12.69 19.85 0.16
CA VAL A 36 -12.44 19.15 1.43
C VAL A 36 -12.68 20.09 2.63
N ILE A 37 -12.18 21.32 2.56
CA ILE A 37 -12.36 22.35 3.61
C ILE A 37 -13.85 22.65 3.83
N ALA A 38 -14.59 22.83 2.73
CA ALA A 38 -16.02 23.11 2.76
C ALA A 38 -16.81 21.92 3.31
N ALA A 39 -16.52 20.70 2.83
CA ALA A 39 -17.17 19.47 3.28
C ALA A 39 -16.93 19.20 4.78
N ALA A 40 -15.70 19.47 5.26
CA ALA A 40 -15.34 19.31 6.67
C ALA A 40 -15.81 20.45 7.58
N GLY A 41 -16.36 21.54 7.02
CA GLY A 41 -16.82 22.70 7.79
C GLY A 41 -15.71 23.38 8.60
N VAL A 42 -14.46 23.35 8.13
CA VAL A 42 -13.31 23.97 8.80
C VAL A 42 -12.87 25.26 8.12
N SER A 43 -12.16 26.13 8.85
CA SER A 43 -11.50 27.28 8.21
C SER A 43 -10.28 26.83 7.41
N LYS A 44 -9.93 27.58 6.36
CA LYS A 44 -8.71 27.36 5.57
C LYS A 44 -7.45 27.25 6.43
N GLY A 45 -7.23 28.20 7.36
CA GLY A 45 -6.07 28.16 8.27
C GLY A 45 -6.01 26.91 9.16
N ALA A 46 -7.18 26.42 9.63
CA ALA A 46 -7.24 25.18 10.39
C ALA A 46 -6.92 23.94 9.54
N PHE A 47 -7.30 23.91 8.26
CA PHE A 47 -6.93 22.83 7.35
C PHE A 47 -5.42 22.79 7.07
N TYR A 48 -4.83 23.94 6.73
CA TYR A 48 -3.39 24.03 6.42
C TYR A 48 -2.47 23.78 7.62
N HIS A 49 -3.03 23.73 8.84
CA HIS A 49 -2.32 23.23 10.01
C HIS A 49 -2.03 21.73 9.91
N TYR A 50 -2.90 20.95 9.26
CA TYR A 50 -2.76 19.49 9.12
C TYR A 50 -2.14 19.08 7.78
N PHE A 51 -2.54 19.74 6.67
CA PHE A 51 -2.12 19.35 5.33
C PHE A 51 -1.67 20.56 4.52
N ALA A 52 -0.40 20.55 4.11
CA ALA A 52 0.20 21.63 3.33
C ALA A 52 -0.26 21.64 1.86
N SER A 53 -0.64 20.49 1.31
CA SER A 53 -1.03 20.32 -0.08
C SER A 53 -2.00 19.15 -0.28
N LYS A 54 -2.53 19.01 -1.50
CA LYS A 54 -3.40 17.91 -1.90
C LYS A 54 -2.64 16.58 -1.97
N GLU A 55 -1.38 16.63 -2.39
CA GLU A 55 -0.45 15.50 -2.39
C GLU A 55 -0.17 15.02 -0.96
N ALA A 56 0.09 15.95 -0.03
CA ALA A 56 0.31 15.61 1.37
C ALA A 56 -0.93 14.97 2.03
N LEU A 57 -2.13 15.41 1.63
CA LEU A 57 -3.38 14.79 2.04
C LEU A 57 -3.52 13.37 1.48
N LEU A 58 -3.15 13.14 0.22
CA LEU A 58 -3.20 11.82 -0.40
C LEU A 58 -2.15 10.85 0.18
N GLU A 59 -0.93 11.33 0.48
CA GLU A 59 0.07 10.53 1.21
C GLU A 59 -0.44 10.09 2.58
N ALA A 60 -1.08 11.00 3.31
CA ALA A 60 -1.67 10.68 4.61
C ALA A 60 -2.82 9.67 4.50
N LEU A 61 -3.61 9.72 3.42
CA LEU A 61 -4.62 8.70 3.11
C LEU A 61 -3.97 7.34 2.83
N ALA A 62 -2.91 7.30 2.05
CA ALA A 62 -2.19 6.06 1.75
C ALA A 62 -1.58 5.43 3.00
N GLU A 63 -0.97 6.24 3.87
CA GLU A 63 -0.49 5.78 5.17
C GLU A 63 -1.64 5.22 6.03
N ARG A 64 -2.80 5.90 6.04
CA ARG A 64 -3.99 5.41 6.76
C ARG A 64 -4.47 4.06 6.23
N PHE A 65 -4.57 3.90 4.91
CA PHE A 65 -4.95 2.62 4.30
C PHE A 65 -3.95 1.52 4.62
N ALA A 66 -2.64 1.82 4.63
CA ALA A 66 -1.62 0.87 5.04
C ALA A 66 -1.80 0.44 6.51
N ARG A 67 -2.07 1.37 7.43
CA ARG A 67 -2.37 1.05 8.83
C ARG A 67 -3.64 0.21 8.99
N GLN A 68 -4.69 0.51 8.21
CA GLN A 68 -5.93 -0.27 8.21
C GLN A 68 -5.74 -1.68 7.65
N ALA A 69 -4.95 -1.84 6.59
CA ALA A 69 -4.58 -3.14 6.05
C ALA A 69 -3.80 -4.00 7.06
N LEU A 70 -3.10 -3.36 8.00
CA LEU A 70 -2.40 -4.01 9.11
C LEU A 70 -3.27 -4.16 10.38
N ALA A 71 -4.56 -3.83 10.33
CA ALA A 71 -5.43 -3.98 11.48
C ALA A 71 -5.46 -5.44 11.95
N GLY A 72 -5.07 -5.69 13.20
CA GLY A 72 -4.99 -7.05 13.74
C GLY A 72 -3.70 -7.81 13.42
N VAL A 73 -2.71 -7.18 12.78
CA VAL A 73 -1.38 -7.78 12.54
C VAL A 73 -0.73 -8.32 13.81
N GLN A 74 -0.98 -7.68 14.96
CA GLN A 74 -0.49 -8.15 16.26
C GLN A 74 -0.93 -9.59 16.56
N LYS A 75 -2.12 -10.01 16.11
CA LYS A 75 -2.58 -11.39 16.28
C LYS A 75 -1.73 -12.38 15.50
N ILE A 76 -1.19 -11.98 14.34
CA ILE A 76 -0.26 -12.79 13.55
C ILE A 76 1.09 -12.86 14.26
N LEU A 77 1.59 -11.73 14.77
CA LEU A 77 2.89 -11.65 15.43
C LEU A 77 2.92 -12.42 16.76
N ASP A 78 1.83 -12.36 17.51
CA ASP A 78 1.70 -13.03 18.82
C ASP A 78 1.24 -14.49 18.70
N ASP A 79 0.96 -14.98 17.49
CA ASP A 79 0.52 -16.37 17.29
C ASP A 79 1.69 -17.33 17.62
N PRO A 80 1.55 -18.17 18.67
CA PRO A 80 2.60 -19.11 19.04
C PRO A 80 2.70 -20.30 18.08
N ASP A 81 1.68 -20.55 17.24
CA ASP A 81 1.67 -21.65 16.28
C ASP A 81 2.31 -21.25 14.93
N LEU A 82 2.62 -19.96 14.74
CA LEU A 82 3.31 -19.47 13.55
C LEU A 82 4.81 -19.27 13.80
N ASP A 83 5.62 -19.96 13.00
CA ASP A 83 7.03 -19.63 12.83
C ASP A 83 7.20 -18.32 12.01
N PRO A 84 8.41 -17.75 11.91
CA PRO A 84 8.62 -16.51 11.16
C PRO A 84 8.19 -16.57 9.70
N LEU A 85 8.31 -17.73 9.04
CA LEU A 85 7.83 -17.93 7.67
C LEU A 85 6.30 -17.88 7.60
N GLY A 86 5.61 -18.52 8.54
CA GLY A 86 4.17 -18.48 8.70
C GLY A 86 3.67 -17.06 8.94
N ARG A 87 4.33 -16.31 9.83
CA ARG A 87 4.03 -14.89 10.09
C ARG A 87 4.20 -14.03 8.84
N LEU A 88 5.30 -14.21 8.10
CA LEU A 88 5.55 -13.49 6.86
C LEU A 88 4.44 -13.76 5.83
N ASN A 89 4.11 -15.02 5.60
CA ASN A 89 3.07 -15.40 4.65
C ASN A 89 1.68 -14.92 5.07
N ALA A 90 1.35 -14.96 6.36
CA ALA A 90 0.10 -14.44 6.91
C ALA A 90 0.00 -12.91 6.73
N LEU A 91 1.09 -12.17 6.99
CA LEU A 91 1.16 -10.73 6.75
C LEU A 91 0.95 -10.39 5.28
N LEU A 92 1.62 -11.11 4.37
CA LEU A 92 1.47 -10.93 2.92
C LEU A 92 0.04 -11.25 2.47
N ALA A 93 -0.58 -12.31 3.01
CA ALA A 93 -1.96 -12.68 2.74
C ALA A 93 -2.94 -11.59 3.18
N GLN A 94 -2.75 -11.05 4.38
CA GLN A 94 -3.56 -9.93 4.88
C GLN A 94 -3.43 -8.69 3.98
N SER A 95 -2.20 -8.36 3.57
CA SER A 95 -1.95 -7.25 2.64
C SER A 95 -2.65 -7.44 1.29
N ARG A 96 -2.60 -8.67 0.73
CA ARG A 96 -3.33 -9.01 -0.51
C ARG A 96 -4.83 -8.83 -0.36
N GLN A 97 -5.41 -9.37 0.72
CA GLN A 97 -6.84 -9.33 0.95
C GLN A 97 -7.34 -7.89 1.03
N ALA A 98 -6.64 -7.04 1.78
CA ALA A 98 -6.97 -5.61 1.87
C ALA A 98 -6.87 -4.90 0.51
N LYS A 99 -5.90 -5.27 -0.33
CA LYS A 99 -5.78 -4.71 -1.70
C LYS A 99 -6.93 -5.14 -2.59
N VAL A 100 -7.37 -6.40 -2.53
CA VAL A 100 -8.51 -6.90 -3.32
C VAL A 100 -9.81 -6.22 -2.88
N GLU A 101 -10.05 -6.09 -1.58
CA GLU A 101 -11.25 -5.45 -1.03
C GLU A 101 -11.35 -3.97 -1.43
N THR A 102 -10.20 -3.27 -1.50
CA THR A 102 -10.15 -1.85 -1.85
C THR A 102 -10.00 -1.59 -3.35
N ALA A 103 -9.64 -2.59 -4.16
CA ALA A 103 -9.30 -2.42 -5.57
C ALA A 103 -10.45 -1.79 -6.36
N ALA A 104 -11.66 -2.32 -6.25
CA ALA A 104 -12.81 -1.84 -7.02
C ALA A 104 -13.18 -0.38 -6.69
N GLU A 105 -13.09 0.00 -5.41
CA GLU A 105 -13.41 1.37 -4.96
C GLU A 105 -12.29 2.35 -5.35
N ALA A 106 -11.03 1.94 -5.21
CA ALA A 106 -9.88 2.79 -5.42
C ALA A 106 -9.35 2.79 -6.85
N TRP A 107 -9.87 1.94 -7.75
CA TRP A 107 -9.35 1.76 -9.11
C TRP A 107 -9.22 3.08 -9.88
N ALA A 108 -10.27 3.92 -9.83
CA ALA A 108 -10.27 5.23 -10.49
C ALA A 108 -9.22 6.19 -9.90
N LEU A 109 -8.94 6.10 -8.59
CA LEU A 109 -7.87 6.86 -7.94
C LEU A 109 -6.49 6.33 -8.37
N PHE A 110 -6.34 5.00 -8.46
CA PHE A 110 -5.11 4.34 -8.86
C PHE A 110 -4.76 4.60 -10.33
N GLU A 111 -5.72 4.58 -11.26
CA GLU A 111 -5.51 4.90 -12.67
C GLU A 111 -4.78 6.24 -12.83
N THR A 112 -5.24 7.29 -12.13
CA THR A 112 -4.59 8.61 -12.15
C THR A 112 -3.12 8.53 -11.71
N MET A 113 -2.80 7.72 -10.70
CA MET A 113 -1.44 7.58 -10.17
C MET A 113 -0.48 6.84 -11.13
N PHE A 114 -1.01 6.03 -12.04
CA PHE A 114 -0.20 5.33 -13.04
C PHE A 114 0.12 6.17 -14.28
N ARG A 115 -0.40 7.41 -14.37
CA ARG A 115 -0.01 8.35 -15.43
C ARG A 115 1.45 8.80 -15.26
N PRO A 116 2.24 8.93 -16.34
CA PRO A 116 3.67 9.28 -16.26
C PRO A 116 3.93 10.57 -15.46
N GLU A 117 3.05 11.56 -15.57
CA GLU A 117 3.19 12.86 -14.89
C GLU A 117 3.07 12.74 -13.36
N ASN A 118 2.44 11.66 -12.87
CA ASN A 118 2.21 11.40 -11.46
C ASN A 118 3.24 10.45 -10.82
N LEU A 119 4.31 10.06 -11.54
CA LEU A 119 5.32 9.12 -11.03
C LEU A 119 5.93 9.55 -9.68
N VAL A 120 6.23 10.84 -9.52
CA VAL A 120 6.79 11.38 -8.27
C VAL A 120 5.77 11.24 -7.12
N LEU A 121 4.49 11.50 -7.39
CA LEU A 121 3.42 11.36 -6.41
C LEU A 121 3.19 9.89 -6.05
N PHE A 122 3.17 8.99 -7.05
CA PHE A 122 3.09 7.55 -6.84
C PHE A 122 4.22 7.04 -5.94
N HIS A 123 5.46 7.50 -6.16
CA HIS A 123 6.59 7.15 -5.30
C HIS A 123 6.39 7.64 -3.86
N ARG A 124 5.96 8.89 -3.67
CA ARG A 124 5.69 9.47 -2.32
C ARG A 124 4.58 8.71 -1.59
N ILE A 125 3.51 8.33 -2.29
CA ILE A 125 2.40 7.53 -1.75
C ILE A 125 2.87 6.16 -1.27
N ASN A 126 3.65 5.45 -2.09
CA ASN A 126 4.19 4.14 -1.73
C ASN A 126 5.15 4.25 -0.54
N LEU A 127 5.99 5.29 -0.49
CA LEU A 127 6.86 5.56 0.64
C LEU A 127 6.07 5.90 1.91
N ALA A 128 4.95 6.63 1.80
CA ALA A 128 4.08 6.89 2.95
C ALA A 128 3.42 5.60 3.47
N ALA A 129 2.92 4.75 2.56
CA ALA A 129 2.33 3.46 2.91
C ALA A 129 3.35 2.49 3.52
N SER A 130 4.61 2.50 3.05
CA SER A 130 5.66 1.59 3.54
C SER A 130 6.03 1.81 5.00
N LYS A 131 5.86 3.02 5.54
CA LYS A 131 6.19 3.36 6.94
C LYS A 131 5.51 2.46 7.97
N SER A 132 4.33 1.92 7.64
CA SER A 132 3.60 1.02 8.54
C SER A 132 3.99 -0.46 8.34
N PHE A 133 4.28 -0.87 7.10
CA PHE A 133 4.57 -2.27 6.76
C PHE A 133 6.04 -2.65 7.00
N SER A 134 6.98 -1.78 6.63
CA SER A 134 8.42 -2.07 6.65
C SER A 134 8.93 -2.46 8.05
N PRO A 135 8.57 -1.76 9.15
CA PRO A 135 9.03 -2.16 10.49
C PRO A 135 8.62 -3.58 10.88
N ILE A 136 7.41 -3.99 10.50
CA ILE A 136 6.86 -5.31 10.81
C ILE A 136 7.58 -6.39 9.98
N LEU A 137 7.83 -6.12 8.70
CA LEU A 137 8.62 -7.02 7.86
C LEU A 137 10.02 -7.23 8.43
N VAL A 138 10.70 -6.14 8.82
CA VAL A 138 12.03 -6.20 9.43
C VAL A 138 12.02 -7.02 10.72
N GLU A 139 11.01 -6.83 11.56
CA GLU A 139 10.85 -7.60 12.80
C GLU A 139 10.72 -9.11 12.53
N ILE A 140 9.81 -9.51 11.62
CA ILE A 140 9.61 -10.91 11.25
C ILE A 140 10.90 -11.51 10.66
N ILE A 141 11.58 -10.78 9.78
CA ILE A 141 12.82 -11.27 9.15
C ILE A 141 13.93 -11.43 10.18
N ARG A 142 14.08 -10.47 11.12
CA ARG A 142 15.06 -10.58 12.21
C ARG A 142 14.78 -11.77 13.11
N GLN A 143 13.52 -11.98 13.51
CA GLN A 143 13.14 -13.15 14.29
C GLN A 143 13.50 -14.46 13.58
N GLY A 144 13.26 -14.54 12.26
CA GLY A 144 13.65 -15.72 11.47
C GLY A 144 15.15 -15.88 11.29
N VAL A 145 15.93 -14.80 11.31
CA VAL A 145 17.41 -14.91 11.35
C VAL A 145 17.87 -15.43 12.71
N ASP A 146 17.29 -14.92 13.80
CA ASP A 146 17.66 -15.29 15.17
C ASP A 146 17.36 -16.77 15.50
N ASP A 147 16.26 -17.32 14.98
CA ASP A 147 15.88 -18.72 15.18
C ASP A 147 16.41 -19.68 14.09
N GLY A 148 17.03 -19.13 13.04
CA GLY A 148 17.64 -19.87 11.94
C GLY A 148 16.68 -20.29 10.81
N THR A 149 15.41 -19.85 10.85
CA THR A 149 14.42 -20.03 9.78
C THR A 149 14.85 -19.35 8.47
N PHE A 150 15.45 -18.16 8.59
CA PHE A 150 15.96 -17.36 7.47
C PHE A 150 17.47 -17.21 7.52
N ARG A 151 18.08 -17.00 6.36
CA ARG A 151 19.52 -16.76 6.19
C ARG A 151 19.75 -15.53 5.34
N THR A 152 19.93 -14.39 6.00
CA THR A 152 20.35 -13.14 5.36
C THR A 152 21.30 -12.38 6.29
N PHE A 153 22.18 -11.57 5.72
CA PHE A 153 23.06 -10.66 6.47
C PHE A 153 22.44 -9.26 6.66
N ASP A 154 21.32 -8.98 5.99
CA ASP A 154 20.70 -7.65 5.94
C ASP A 154 19.15 -7.75 5.92
N PRO A 155 18.50 -7.93 7.09
CA PRO A 155 17.04 -7.99 7.20
C PRO A 155 16.33 -6.75 6.64
N GLU A 156 16.88 -5.57 6.87
CA GLU A 156 16.39 -4.29 6.39
C GLU A 156 16.42 -4.21 4.86
N GLY A 157 17.55 -4.59 4.25
CA GLY A 157 17.66 -4.67 2.80
C GLY A 157 16.66 -5.63 2.17
N VAL A 158 16.36 -6.76 2.82
CA VAL A 158 15.30 -7.67 2.34
C VAL A 158 13.93 -7.01 2.42
N ALA A 159 13.60 -6.34 3.54
CA ALA A 159 12.32 -5.62 3.66
C ALA A 159 12.19 -4.53 2.59
N ASP A 160 13.28 -3.80 2.29
CA ASP A 160 13.30 -2.82 1.20
C ASP A 160 13.03 -3.46 -0.15
N ILE A 161 13.64 -4.61 -0.46
CA ILE A 161 13.38 -5.35 -1.71
C ILE A 161 11.90 -5.75 -1.82
N VAL A 162 11.29 -6.21 -0.73
CA VAL A 162 9.85 -6.53 -0.68
C VAL A 162 9.02 -5.28 -0.99
N MET A 163 9.36 -4.13 -0.40
CA MET A 163 8.63 -2.88 -0.66
C MET A 163 8.83 -2.36 -2.10
N GLN A 164 10.03 -2.51 -2.67
CA GLN A 164 10.34 -2.10 -4.04
C GLN A 164 9.57 -2.89 -5.09
N PHE A 165 9.13 -4.11 -4.79
CA PHE A 165 8.26 -4.86 -5.69
C PHE A 165 6.97 -4.09 -6.02
N GLY A 166 6.35 -3.46 -5.02
CA GLY A 166 5.14 -2.65 -5.20
C GLY A 166 5.37 -1.44 -6.12
N LEU A 167 6.57 -0.86 -6.09
CA LEU A 167 6.97 0.23 -6.98
C LEU A 167 7.25 -0.27 -8.41
N ALA A 168 7.85 -1.46 -8.54
CA ALA A 168 8.27 -2.03 -9.81
C ALA A 168 7.11 -2.45 -10.74
N THR A 169 5.86 -2.45 -10.25
CA THR A 169 4.66 -2.71 -11.06
C THR A 169 4.21 -1.51 -11.89
N HIS A 170 4.64 -0.29 -11.52
CA HIS A 170 4.16 0.97 -12.12
C HIS A 170 4.28 0.99 -13.64
N ASP A 171 5.49 0.75 -14.17
CA ASP A 171 5.74 0.81 -15.61
C ASP A 171 4.87 -0.17 -16.42
N VAL A 172 4.57 -1.34 -15.85
CA VAL A 172 3.76 -2.36 -16.54
C VAL A 172 2.30 -1.91 -16.62
N ILE A 173 1.77 -1.39 -15.51
CA ILE A 173 0.39 -0.89 -15.42
C ILE A 173 0.23 0.40 -16.24
N ALA A 174 1.19 1.32 -16.16
CA ALA A 174 1.20 2.57 -16.91
C ALA A 174 1.17 2.34 -18.42
N LYS A 175 1.92 1.34 -18.93
CA LYS A 175 1.88 0.94 -20.34
C LYS A 175 0.53 0.36 -20.75
N ALA A 176 -0.09 -0.44 -19.88
CA ALA A 176 -1.42 -0.98 -20.13
C ALA A 176 -2.46 0.13 -20.32
N PHE A 177 -2.46 1.12 -19.43
CA PHE A 177 -3.36 2.27 -19.53
C PHE A 177 -3.08 3.14 -20.76
N ALA A 178 -1.81 3.30 -21.16
CA ALA A 178 -1.46 4.05 -22.36
C ALA A 178 -1.92 3.37 -23.66
N GLY A 179 -1.95 2.03 -23.69
CA GLY A 179 -2.47 1.25 -24.83
C GLY A 179 -4.01 1.33 -24.94
N GLY A 180 -4.71 1.35 -23.81
CA GLY A 180 -6.13 1.66 -23.73
C GLY A 180 -7.08 0.56 -24.24
N SER A 181 -6.57 -0.67 -24.46
CA SER A 181 -7.37 -1.83 -24.86
C SER A 181 -7.36 -2.93 -23.79
N ASP A 182 -8.41 -3.76 -23.78
CA ASP A 182 -8.49 -4.93 -22.89
C ASP A 182 -7.31 -5.90 -23.13
N ALA A 183 -6.82 -5.99 -24.38
CA ALA A 183 -5.67 -6.81 -24.73
C ALA A 183 -4.37 -6.30 -24.09
N ASP A 184 -4.18 -4.97 -24.00
CA ASP A 184 -3.03 -4.38 -23.32
C ASP A 184 -3.08 -4.67 -21.82
N MET A 185 -4.29 -4.69 -21.24
CA MET A 185 -4.50 -5.04 -19.84
C MET A 185 -4.18 -6.52 -19.57
N ASP A 186 -4.63 -7.44 -20.44
CA ASP A 186 -4.31 -8.87 -20.32
C ASP A 186 -2.79 -9.13 -20.44
N ILE A 187 -2.11 -8.46 -21.37
CA ILE A 187 -0.64 -8.53 -21.50
C ILE A 187 0.05 -8.05 -20.21
N ALA A 188 -0.45 -6.97 -19.62
CA ALA A 188 0.10 -6.42 -18.37
C ALA A 188 -0.11 -7.38 -17.19
N ILE A 189 -1.29 -7.99 -17.08
CA ILE A 189 -1.61 -9.01 -16.07
C ILE A 189 -0.64 -10.20 -16.21
N GLU A 190 -0.47 -10.77 -17.40
CA GLU A 190 0.46 -11.88 -17.62
C GLU A 190 1.92 -11.52 -17.31
N ALA A 191 2.34 -10.30 -17.63
CA ALA A 191 3.68 -9.80 -17.31
C ALA A 191 3.88 -9.66 -15.80
N LEU A 192 2.88 -9.13 -15.08
CA LEU A 192 2.92 -8.98 -13.63
C LEU A 192 2.87 -10.33 -12.91
N GLU A 193 2.06 -11.29 -13.36
CA GLU A 193 2.02 -12.64 -12.77
C GLU A 193 3.37 -13.34 -12.86
N ARG A 194 4.04 -13.28 -14.02
CA ARG A 194 5.41 -13.78 -14.17
C ARG A 194 6.39 -13.05 -13.26
N ARG A 195 6.21 -11.75 -13.07
CA ARG A 195 7.07 -10.93 -12.21
C ARG A 195 6.87 -11.25 -10.73
N VAL A 196 5.63 -11.39 -10.26
CA VAL A 196 5.31 -11.86 -8.89
C VAL A 196 6.05 -13.16 -8.61
N ARG A 197 5.91 -14.17 -9.48
CA ARG A 197 6.57 -15.46 -9.33
C ARG A 197 8.09 -15.35 -9.28
N LEU A 198 8.69 -14.49 -10.12
CA LEU A 198 10.14 -14.25 -10.09
C LEU A 198 10.58 -13.64 -8.75
N TYR A 199 9.80 -12.69 -8.21
CA TYR A 199 10.10 -12.06 -6.93
C TYR A 199 9.94 -13.02 -5.75
N GLU A 200 8.94 -13.91 -5.77
CA GLU A 200 8.79 -14.97 -4.77
C GLU A 200 10.03 -15.87 -4.72
N ILE A 201 10.48 -16.37 -5.88
CA ILE A 201 11.69 -17.20 -5.98
C ILE A 201 12.93 -16.42 -5.53
N ALA A 202 13.03 -15.13 -5.89
CA ALA A 202 14.15 -14.30 -5.47
C ALA A 202 14.18 -14.13 -3.95
N LEU A 203 13.03 -13.86 -3.32
CA LEU A 203 12.92 -13.73 -1.87
C LEU A 203 13.20 -15.04 -1.16
N ASP A 204 12.66 -16.16 -1.66
CA ASP A 204 12.95 -17.49 -1.12
C ASP A 204 14.46 -17.72 -1.05
N ARG A 205 15.17 -17.46 -2.15
CA ARG A 205 16.62 -17.67 -2.24
C ARG A 205 17.41 -16.68 -1.38
N ILE A 206 17.01 -15.41 -1.34
CA ILE A 206 17.65 -14.38 -0.51
C ILE A 206 17.51 -14.72 0.98
N LEU A 207 16.40 -15.33 1.39
CA LEU A 207 16.15 -15.77 2.75
C LEU A 207 16.61 -17.20 3.04
N GLY A 208 17.22 -17.89 2.07
CA GLY A 208 17.72 -19.26 2.24
C GLY A 208 16.64 -20.34 2.35
N LEU A 209 15.45 -20.06 1.82
CA LEU A 209 14.29 -20.95 1.77
C LEU A 209 14.28 -21.79 0.47
N SER A 210 13.38 -22.77 0.43
CA SER A 210 13.08 -23.53 -0.80
C SER A 210 12.12 -22.74 -1.69
N ASP A 211 12.29 -22.83 -3.02
CA ASP A 211 11.41 -22.16 -3.99
C ASP A 211 9.92 -22.53 -3.74
N GLY A 212 9.05 -21.52 -3.67
CA GLY A 212 7.62 -21.64 -3.37
C GLY A 212 7.24 -21.51 -1.89
N SER A 213 8.19 -21.11 -1.03
CA SER A 213 7.93 -20.94 0.42
C SER A 213 7.16 -19.64 0.69
N ILE A 214 7.58 -18.54 0.06
CA ILE A 214 6.95 -17.23 0.16
C ILE A 214 5.87 -17.08 -0.91
N ARG A 215 4.72 -16.55 -0.52
CA ARG A 215 3.59 -16.29 -1.41
C ARG A 215 3.28 -14.80 -1.37
N ILE A 216 3.70 -14.06 -2.38
CA ILE A 216 3.34 -12.66 -2.60
C ILE A 216 2.01 -12.57 -3.33
N GLY A 217 1.74 -13.46 -4.28
CA GLY A 217 0.51 -13.51 -5.07
C GLY A 217 -0.01 -14.93 -5.28
N GLU A 218 -1.33 -15.10 -5.20
CA GLU A 218 -1.99 -16.35 -5.58
C GLU A 218 -2.44 -16.28 -7.04
N PRO A 219 -2.69 -17.41 -7.73
CA PRO A 219 -3.25 -17.40 -9.07
C PRO A 219 -4.51 -16.51 -9.15
N GLY A 220 -4.54 -15.57 -10.09
CA GLY A 220 -5.64 -14.61 -10.25
C GLY A 220 -5.57 -13.37 -9.35
N TYR A 221 -4.62 -13.28 -8.40
CA TYR A 221 -4.46 -12.09 -7.54
C TYR A 221 -4.22 -10.81 -8.35
N VAL A 222 -3.35 -10.86 -9.36
CA VAL A 222 -3.03 -9.69 -10.19
C VAL A 222 -4.29 -9.17 -10.91
N ARG A 223 -5.10 -10.09 -11.46
CA ARG A 223 -6.38 -9.76 -12.10
C ARG A 223 -7.44 -9.28 -11.10
N ALA A 224 -7.36 -9.67 -9.83
CA ALA A 224 -8.32 -9.22 -8.82
C ALA A 224 -8.05 -7.79 -8.33
N VAL A 225 -6.81 -7.31 -8.46
CA VAL A 225 -6.40 -5.96 -8.06
C VAL A 225 -6.28 -4.98 -9.24
N MET A 226 -6.61 -5.45 -10.45
CA MET A 226 -6.61 -4.69 -11.71
C MET A 226 -7.99 -4.73 -12.36
#